data_AF-A0A6P2R5T4-F1
#
_entry.id   AF-A0A6P2R5T4-F1
#
_cell.length_a   1.000
_cell.length_b   1.000
_cell.length_c   1.000
_cell.angle_alpha   90.00
_cell.angle_beta   90.00
_cell.angle_gamma   90.00
#
_symmetry.space_group_name_H-M   'P 1'
#
loop_
_entity.id
_entity.type
_entity.pdbx_description
1 polymer ?
#
loop_
_entity_poly.entity_id
_entity_poly.type
_entity_poly.pdbx_seq_one_letter_code
_entity_poly.pdbx_strand_id
1 'polypeptide(L)'
;MSDAGNKAIERLLQAIADDSDDCGAMYEEIGRVVVHRLMHADRDALRAVAGAWIASDEAQAALVDLDVFSPDLGAAKGRAERADGMLRDAVRNAVFKAPT
;
A
#
# COMPACT_ATOMS: atom_id res chain seq x y z
N MET A 1 -6.15 -32.29 5.26
CA MET A 1 -5.14 -31.33 5.73
C MET A 1 -4.73 -31.75 7.13
N SER A 2 -3.43 -31.78 7.44
CA SER A 2 -2.95 -32.26 8.76
C SER A 2 -3.15 -31.19 9.83
N ASP A 3 -3.22 -31.60 11.10
CA ASP A 3 -3.30 -30.69 12.26
C ASP A 3 -2.12 -29.69 12.28
N ALA A 4 -0.93 -30.15 11.91
CA ALA A 4 0.25 -29.29 11.75
C ALA A 4 0.09 -28.24 10.63
N GLY A 5 -0.56 -28.61 9.52
CA GLY A 5 -0.86 -27.69 8.43
C GLY A 5 -1.86 -26.61 8.84
N ASN A 6 -2.91 -26.97 9.58
CA ASN A 6 -3.90 -26.00 10.08
C ASN A 6 -3.23 -24.98 11.03
N LYS A 7 -2.40 -25.45 11.96
CA LYS A 7 -1.66 -24.57 12.87
C LYS A 7 -0.70 -23.63 12.15
N ALA A 8 -0.08 -24.06 11.05
CA ALA A 8 0.79 -23.20 10.26
C ALA A 8 -0.02 -22.09 9.55
N ILE A 9 -1.19 -22.42 9.01
CA ILE A 9 -2.10 -21.45 8.39
C ILE A 9 -2.60 -20.43 9.42
N GLU A 10 -3.02 -20.88 10.61
CA GLU A 10 -3.47 -19.97 11.68
C GLU A 10 -2.38 -18.98 12.10
N ARG A 11 -1.13 -19.44 12.23
CA ARG A 11 0.02 -18.55 12.51
C ARG A 11 0.24 -17.53 11.41
N LEU A 12 0.13 -17.94 10.14
CA LEU A 12 0.24 -17.03 9.02
C LEU A 12 -0.89 -15.99 9.02
N LEU A 13 -2.14 -16.41 9.26
CA LEU A 13 -3.28 -15.49 9.36
C LEU A 13 -3.10 -14.48 10.48
N GLN A 14 -2.54 -14.89 11.62
CA GLN A 14 -2.21 -13.98 12.70
C GLN A 14 -1.09 -13.00 12.30
N ALA A 15 -0.02 -13.48 11.66
CA ALA A 15 1.05 -12.62 11.16
C ALA A 15 0.54 -11.57 10.15
N ILE A 16 -0.44 -11.95 9.31
CA ILE A 16 -1.11 -11.01 8.41
C ILE A 16 -1.94 -9.98 9.20
N ALA A 17 -2.69 -10.43 10.21
CA ALA A 17 -3.50 -9.54 11.04
C ALA A 17 -2.64 -8.52 11.81
N ASP A 18 -1.42 -8.91 12.18
CA ASP A 18 -0.45 -8.09 12.87
C ASP A 18 0.42 -7.23 11.93
N ASP A 19 0.13 -7.24 10.62
CA ASP A 19 0.88 -6.54 9.56
C ASP A 19 2.39 -6.83 9.60
N SER A 20 2.75 -8.10 9.80
CA SER A 20 4.14 -8.52 9.95
C SER A 20 4.94 -8.38 8.65
N ASP A 21 6.14 -7.81 8.75
CA ASP A 21 7.12 -7.72 7.66
C ASP A 21 7.48 -9.10 7.05
N ASP A 22 7.36 -10.18 7.84
CA ASP A 22 7.62 -11.55 7.37
C ASP A 22 6.64 -11.98 6.26
N CYS A 23 5.48 -11.31 6.14
CA CYS A 23 4.50 -11.57 5.10
C CYS A 23 4.80 -10.84 3.77
N GLY A 24 5.91 -10.07 3.69
CA GLY A 24 6.23 -9.21 2.56
C GLY A 24 6.22 -9.92 1.19
N ALA A 25 6.84 -11.11 1.10
CA ALA A 25 6.87 -11.88 -0.15
C ALA A 25 5.46 -12.27 -0.65
N MET A 26 4.53 -12.55 0.27
CA MET A 26 3.16 -12.88 -0.07
C MET A 26 2.38 -11.63 -0.50
N TYR A 27 2.57 -10.50 0.18
CA TYR A 27 1.97 -9.23 -0.21
C TYR A 27 2.43 -8.78 -1.59
N GLU A 28 3.72 -8.95 -1.90
CA GLU A 28 4.28 -8.65 -3.21
C GLU A 28 3.63 -9.51 -4.31
N GLU A 29 3.49 -10.82 -4.10
CA GLU A 29 2.87 -11.70 -5.09
C GLU A 29 1.38 -11.36 -5.31
N ILE A 30 0.63 -11.10 -4.23
CA ILE A 30 -0.76 -10.61 -4.33
C ILE A 30 -0.81 -9.30 -5.12
N GLY A 31 0.11 -8.37 -4.84
CA GLY A 31 0.26 -7.11 -5.57
C GLY A 31 0.51 -7.32 -7.06
N ARG A 32 1.41 -8.24 -7.44
CA ARG A 32 1.69 -8.59 -8.85
C ARG A 32 0.44 -9.09 -9.57
N VAL A 33 -0.33 -9.98 -8.93
CA VAL A 33 -1.60 -10.49 -9.48
C VAL A 33 -2.61 -9.36 -9.68
N VAL A 34 -2.75 -8.46 -8.70
CA VAL A 34 -3.64 -7.29 -8.80
C VAL A 34 -3.23 -6.37 -9.94
N VAL A 35 -1.95 -6.02 -10.06
CA VAL A 35 -1.44 -5.17 -11.14
C VAL A 35 -1.69 -5.80 -12.50
N HIS A 36 -1.41 -7.10 -12.66
CA HIS A 36 -1.66 -7.82 -13.90
C HIS A 36 -3.15 -7.80 -14.27
N ARG A 37 -4.03 -8.05 -13.30
CA ARG A 37 -5.48 -7.97 -13.50
C ARG A 37 -5.91 -6.56 -13.95
N LEU A 38 -5.46 -5.51 -13.27
CA LEU A 38 -5.83 -4.12 -13.60
C LEU A 38 -5.32 -3.72 -14.98
N MET A 39 -4.10 -4.12 -15.36
CA MET A 39 -3.53 -3.85 -16.69
C MET A 39 -4.42 -4.38 -17.84
N HIS A 40 -5.10 -5.50 -17.62
CA HIS A 40 -5.96 -6.15 -18.60
C HIS A 40 -7.42 -5.72 -18.53
N ALA A 41 -7.95 -5.41 -17.33
CA ALA A 41 -9.37 -5.17 -17.12
C ALA A 41 -9.75 -3.71 -16.87
N ASP A 42 -8.85 -2.90 -16.29
CA ASP A 42 -9.13 -1.54 -15.84
C ASP A 42 -7.86 -0.69 -15.77
N ARG A 43 -7.40 -0.21 -16.93
CA ARG A 43 -6.16 0.58 -17.05
C ARG A 43 -6.28 1.96 -16.41
N ASP A 44 -7.48 2.52 -16.34
CA ASP A 44 -7.71 3.82 -15.73
C ASP A 44 -7.55 3.73 -14.21
N ALA A 45 -8.04 2.66 -13.59
CA ALA A 45 -7.78 2.37 -12.18
C ALA A 45 -6.28 2.17 -11.91
N LEU A 46 -5.56 1.43 -12.76
CA LEU A 46 -4.11 1.26 -12.63
C LEU A 46 -3.37 2.60 -12.75
N ARG A 47 -3.80 3.46 -13.68
CA ARG A 47 -3.23 4.80 -13.86
C ARG A 47 -3.48 5.68 -12.64
N ALA A 48 -4.68 5.61 -12.04
CA ALA A 48 -5.00 6.34 -10.83
C ALA A 48 -4.10 5.90 -9.65
N VAL A 49 -3.91 4.59 -9.46
CA VAL A 49 -2.99 4.05 -8.45
C VAL A 49 -1.56 4.52 -8.70
N ALA A 50 -1.07 4.43 -9.94
CA ALA A 50 0.29 4.86 -10.28
C ALA A 50 0.48 6.38 -10.05
N GLY A 51 -0.51 7.20 -10.38
CA GLY A 51 -0.47 8.64 -10.11
C GLY A 51 -0.43 8.95 -8.61
N ALA A 52 -1.23 8.25 -7.80
CA ALA A 52 -1.19 8.40 -6.35
C ALA A 52 0.14 7.92 -5.75
N TRP A 53 0.74 6.86 -6.30
CA TRP A 53 2.05 6.36 -5.88
C TRP A 53 3.14 7.42 -6.09
N ILE A 54 3.21 8.00 -7.29
CA ILE A 54 4.20 9.04 -7.61
C ILE A 54 4.04 10.24 -6.66
N ALA A 55 2.80 10.68 -6.41
CA ALA A 55 2.56 11.78 -5.48
C ALA A 55 2.97 11.46 -4.03
N SER A 56 2.80 10.21 -3.59
CA SER A 56 3.30 9.71 -2.31
C SER A 56 4.83 9.78 -2.25
N ASP A 57 5.49 9.21 -3.26
CA ASP A 57 6.95 9.15 -3.36
C ASP A 57 7.57 10.55 -3.37
N GLU A 58 7.02 11.48 -4.15
CA GLU A 58 7.43 12.87 -4.19
C GLU A 58 7.27 13.57 -2.82
N ALA A 59 6.17 13.32 -2.11
CA ALA A 59 5.93 13.89 -0.80
C ALA A 59 6.86 13.31 0.28
N GLN A 60 7.18 12.03 0.19
CA GLN A 60 8.14 11.35 1.08
C GLN A 60 9.57 11.82 0.82
N ALA A 61 9.99 11.93 -0.45
CA ALA A 61 11.29 12.46 -0.83
C ALA A 61 11.48 13.89 -0.30
N ALA A 62 10.48 14.76 -0.50
CA ALA A 62 10.49 16.12 0.03
C ALA A 62 10.53 16.18 1.57
N LEU A 63 9.97 15.18 2.27
CA LEU A 63 10.07 15.07 3.73
C LEU A 63 11.47 14.63 4.16
N VAL A 64 12.07 13.67 3.46
CA VAL A 64 13.44 13.17 3.75
C VAL A 64 14.48 14.26 3.52
N ASP A 65 14.29 15.12 2.51
CA ASP A 65 15.20 16.22 2.20
C ASP A 65 15.12 17.40 3.20
N LEU A 66 14.14 17.40 4.10
CA LEU A 66 13.98 18.46 5.11
C LEU A 66 14.84 18.20 6.35
N ASP A 67 15.53 19.25 6.80
CA ASP A 67 16.20 19.25 8.09
C ASP A 67 15.22 19.04 9.24
N VAL A 68 15.63 18.28 10.26
CA VAL A 68 14.78 17.93 11.41
C VAL A 68 14.37 19.14 12.27
N PHE A 69 15.11 20.26 12.17
CA PHE A 69 14.77 21.52 12.85
C PHE A 69 14.08 22.52 11.92
N SER A 70 13.75 22.11 10.69
CA SER A 70 13.02 22.96 9.76
C SER A 70 11.66 23.37 10.34
N PRO A 71 11.29 24.66 10.30
CA PRO A 71 9.97 25.11 10.71
C PRO A 71 8.84 24.49 9.86
N ASP A 72 9.17 23.98 8.67
CA ASP A 72 8.21 23.37 7.74
C ASP A 72 8.02 21.86 7.95
N LEU A 73 8.77 21.24 8.88
CA LEU A 73 8.76 19.78 9.08
C LEU A 73 7.34 19.23 9.35
N GLY A 74 6.57 19.91 10.21
CA GLY A 74 5.20 19.49 10.52
C GLY A 74 4.28 19.54 9.31
N ALA A 75 4.40 20.58 8.48
CA ALA A 75 3.62 20.71 7.25
C ALA A 75 4.02 19.64 6.22
N ALA A 76 5.30 19.30 6.12
CA ALA A 76 5.80 18.24 5.24
C ALA A 76 5.32 16.85 5.66
N LYS A 77 5.39 16.52 6.97
CA LYS A 77 4.83 15.27 7.51
C LYS A 77 3.35 15.14 7.16
N GLY A 78 2.57 16.19 7.39
CA GLY A 78 1.16 16.19 7.05
C GLY A 78 0.89 16.04 5.54
N ARG A 79 1.78 16.55 4.65
CA ARG A 79 1.66 16.30 3.20
C ARG A 79 1.94 14.85 2.85
N ALA A 80 3.01 14.27 3.38
CA ALA A 80 3.40 12.88 3.16
C ALA A 80 2.30 11.91 3.65
N GLU A 81 1.81 12.09 4.88
CA GLU A 81 0.73 11.27 5.45
C GLU A 81 -0.57 11.34 4.61
N ARG A 82 -0.93 12.53 4.11
CA ARG A 82 -2.08 12.70 3.23
C ARG A 82 -1.89 11.98 1.90
N ALA A 83 -0.71 12.11 1.29
CA ALA A 83 -0.39 11.45 0.02
C ALA A 83 -0.44 9.92 0.17
N ASP A 84 0.12 9.36 1.24
CA ASP A 84 0.03 7.93 1.55
C ASP A 84 -1.43 7.49 1.76
N GLY A 85 -2.25 8.33 2.41
CA GLY A 85 -3.68 8.10 2.55
C GLY A 85 -4.40 8.00 1.20
N MET A 86 -4.12 8.93 0.29
CA MET A 86 -4.67 8.94 -1.06
C MET A 86 -4.23 7.70 -1.86
N LEU A 87 -2.97 7.27 -1.73
CA LEU A 87 -2.50 6.03 -2.34
C LEU A 87 -3.26 4.81 -1.80
N ARG A 88 -3.42 4.69 -0.47
CA ARG A 88 -4.19 3.59 0.15
C ARG A 88 -5.64 3.56 -0.36
N ASP A 89 -6.28 4.72 -0.47
CA ASP A 89 -7.64 4.81 -0.97
C ASP A 89 -7.73 4.47 -2.47
N ALA A 90 -6.79 4.92 -3.29
CA ALA A 90 -6.72 4.57 -4.70
C ALA A 90 -6.58 3.04 -4.91
N VAL A 91 -5.68 2.40 -4.15
CA VAL A 91 -5.51 0.94 -4.17
C VAL A 91 -6.79 0.24 -3.72
N ARG A 92 -7.38 0.65 -2.59
CA ARG A 92 -8.62 0.06 -2.07
C ARG A 92 -9.75 0.15 -3.11
N ASN A 93 -9.94 1.32 -3.71
CA ASN A 93 -10.99 1.56 -4.69
C ASN A 93 -10.76 0.76 -5.99
N ALA A 94 -9.51 0.63 -6.45
CA ALA A 94 -9.17 -0.17 -7.62
C ALA A 94 -9.42 -1.68 -7.38
N VAL A 95 -9.10 -2.18 -6.19
CA VAL A 95 -9.19 -3.61 -5.86
C VAL A 95 -10.63 -4.04 -5.56
N PHE A 96 -11.33 -3.28 -4.72
CA PHE A 96 -12.64 -3.70 -4.19
C PHE A 96 -13.83 -3.09 -4.92
N LYS A 97 -13.59 -2.12 -5.83
CA LYS A 97 -14.58 -1.18 -6.37
C LYS A 97 -15.24 -0.36 -5.26
N ALA A 98 -15.36 0.95 -5.45
CA ALA A 98 -16.15 1.77 -4.53
C ALA A 98 -17.60 1.24 -4.51
N PRO A 99 -18.25 1.12 -3.33
CA PRO A 99 -19.68 0.85 -3.30
C PRO A 99 -20.38 1.95 -4.09
N THR A 100 -21.10 1.56 -5.14
CA THR A 100 -21.97 2.43 -5.93
C THR A 100 -23.16 2.91 -5.12
#